data_AF-A0AAJ3RIK8-F1
#
_entry.id   AF-A0AAJ3RIK8-F1
#
_cell.length_a   1.000
_cell.length_b   1.000
_cell.length_c   1.000
_cell.angle_alpha   90.00
_cell.angle_beta   90.00
_cell.angle_gamma   90.00
#
_symmetry.space_group_name_H-M   'P 1'
#
loop_
_entity.id
_entity.type
_entity.pdbx_description
1 polymer ?
#
loop_
_entity_poly.entity_id
_entity_poly.type
_entity_poly.pdbx_seq_one_letter_code
_entity_poly.pdbx_strand_id
1 'polypeptide(L)'
;MKTKHIETIKQEKRVRFVVLFTLLIIAIEVIVGITSHSMALLADAIHLSSHELILGLNWAAYLLVRRLQNKQSENYDTSKILSLSAFTSGIFLLATAIFIVIEAFERLNGHEGHITNHNFAIITAVVGLVANIICVRVMYDKNGKADYNSHAVYLHLLSDILAKAGIVIGIVCAMLWDILWIDTAVAIISALIAAHWAKNLLWDTGRTLTRA
;
A
#
# COMPACT_ATOMS: atom_id res chain seq x y z
N MET A 1 25.63 -24.72 -2.45
CA MET A 1 24.53 -24.74 -1.46
C MET A 1 24.58 -23.57 -0.45
N LYS A 2 25.76 -23.20 0.10
CA LYS A 2 25.90 -22.05 1.04
C LYS A 2 25.53 -20.67 0.46
N THR A 3 25.89 -20.36 -0.78
CA THR A 3 25.61 -19.07 -1.44
C THR A 3 24.12 -18.81 -1.62
N LYS A 4 23.37 -19.81 -2.10
CA LYS A 4 21.91 -19.72 -2.30
C LYS A 4 21.15 -19.46 -0.99
N HIS A 5 21.62 -20.02 0.13
CA HIS A 5 21.00 -19.82 1.44
C HIS A 5 21.24 -18.41 2.01
N ILE A 6 22.43 -17.84 1.80
CA ILE A 6 22.77 -16.47 2.23
C ILE A 6 21.95 -15.43 1.46
N GLU A 7 21.72 -15.63 0.16
CA GLU A 7 20.90 -14.76 -0.67
C GLU A 7 19.43 -14.73 -0.19
N THR A 8 18.84 -15.88 0.13
CA THR A 8 17.45 -15.95 0.67
C THR A 8 17.28 -15.21 2.00
N ILE A 9 18.25 -15.31 2.92
CA ILE A 9 18.18 -14.62 4.22
C ILE A 9 18.32 -13.11 4.06
N LYS A 10 19.16 -12.65 3.12
CA LYS A 10 19.33 -11.22 2.83
C LYS A 10 18.07 -10.61 2.22
N GLN A 11 17.41 -11.33 1.31
CA GLN A 11 16.12 -10.91 0.75
C GLN A 11 15.02 -10.87 1.82
N GLU A 12 14.92 -11.88 2.68
CA GLU A 12 13.94 -11.92 3.79
C GLU A 12 14.08 -10.70 4.71
N LYS A 13 15.31 -10.34 5.11
CA LYS A 13 15.56 -9.17 5.96
C LYS A 13 15.14 -7.86 5.29
N ARG A 14 15.33 -7.74 3.97
CA ARG A 14 14.90 -6.56 3.20
C ARG A 14 13.39 -6.46 3.12
N VAL A 15 12.70 -7.54 2.78
CA VAL A 15 11.23 -7.58 2.73
C VAL A 15 10.64 -7.27 4.11
N ARG A 16 11.17 -7.88 5.17
CA ARG A 16 10.76 -7.56 6.56
C ARG A 16 10.94 -6.09 6.89
N PHE A 17 12.07 -5.50 6.53
CA PHE A 17 12.33 -4.09 6.78
C PHE A 17 11.31 -3.23 6.05
N VAL A 18 11.08 -3.47 4.75
CA VAL A 18 10.08 -2.73 3.95
C VAL A 18 8.71 -2.83 4.60
N VAL A 19 8.26 -4.04 4.96
CA VAL A 19 6.92 -4.23 5.53
C VAL A 19 6.73 -3.44 6.82
N LEU A 20 7.65 -3.59 7.78
CA LEU A 20 7.54 -2.93 9.08
C LEU A 20 7.71 -1.41 8.98
N PHE A 21 8.58 -0.96 8.07
CA PHE A 21 8.82 0.47 7.86
C PHE A 21 7.61 1.12 7.19
N THR A 22 7.04 0.51 6.16
CA THR A 22 5.84 1.02 5.49
C THR A 22 4.64 1.04 6.44
N LEU A 23 4.43 0.01 7.27
CA LEU A 23 3.36 0.01 8.29
C LEU A 23 3.46 1.19 9.26
N LEU A 24 4.69 1.54 9.69
CA LEU A 24 4.91 2.71 10.55
C LEU A 24 4.54 4.02 9.84
N ILE A 25 4.90 4.14 8.57
CA ILE A 25 4.59 5.32 7.76
C ILE A 25 3.09 5.44 7.52
N ILE A 26 2.41 4.35 7.16
CA ILE A 26 0.94 4.31 7.03
C ILE A 26 0.27 4.79 8.32
N ALA A 27 0.72 4.32 9.49
CA ALA A 27 0.14 4.73 10.76
C ALA A 27 0.26 6.26 10.98
N ILE A 28 1.41 6.85 10.64
CA ILE A 28 1.63 8.29 10.69
C ILE A 28 0.70 9.02 9.69
N GLU A 29 0.61 8.54 8.45
CA GLU A 29 -0.22 9.14 7.41
C GLU A 29 -1.71 9.08 7.73
N VAL A 30 -2.21 7.99 8.33
CA VAL A 30 -3.61 7.91 8.79
C VAL A 30 -3.87 8.93 9.89
N ILE A 31 -3.01 9.01 10.91
CA ILE A 31 -3.18 9.97 12.02
C ILE A 31 -3.15 11.41 11.49
N VAL A 32 -2.21 11.74 10.62
CA VAL A 32 -2.10 13.07 10.03
C VAL A 32 -3.27 13.35 9.08
N GLY A 33 -3.68 12.38 8.25
CA GLY A 33 -4.80 12.53 7.32
C GLY A 33 -6.09 12.90 8.04
N ILE A 34 -6.40 12.21 9.15
CA ILE A 34 -7.56 12.52 10.00
C ILE A 34 -7.41 13.90 10.64
N THR A 35 -6.28 14.18 11.29
CA THR A 35 -6.09 15.43 12.05
C THR A 35 -5.94 16.68 11.18
N SER A 36 -5.45 16.54 9.95
CA SER A 36 -5.34 17.62 8.95
C SER A 36 -6.56 17.74 8.05
N HIS A 37 -7.51 16.82 8.15
CA HIS A 37 -8.66 16.67 7.24
C HIS A 37 -8.24 16.59 5.75
N SER A 38 -7.07 16.01 5.45
CA SER A 38 -6.65 15.77 4.05
C SER A 38 -7.19 14.42 3.57
N MET A 39 -8.15 14.49 2.64
CA MET A 39 -8.75 13.32 2.03
C MET A 39 -7.75 12.62 1.12
N ALA A 40 -6.89 13.36 0.40
CA ALA A 40 -5.89 12.75 -0.46
C ALA A 40 -4.85 11.94 0.34
N LEU A 41 -4.39 12.46 1.49
CA LEU A 41 -3.45 11.76 2.35
C LEU A 41 -4.08 10.51 3.00
N LEU A 42 -5.33 10.63 3.45
CA LEU A 42 -6.06 9.51 4.05
C LEU A 42 -6.36 8.42 3.03
N ALA A 43 -6.76 8.80 1.82
CA ALA A 43 -7.00 7.90 0.70
C ALA A 43 -5.76 7.07 0.38
N ASP A 44 -4.60 7.72 0.30
CA ASP A 44 -3.31 7.08 0.01
C ASP A 44 -2.86 6.13 1.12
N ALA A 45 -2.94 6.57 2.38
CA ALA A 45 -2.53 5.74 3.53
C ALA A 45 -3.33 4.44 3.59
N ILE A 46 -4.65 4.52 3.39
CA ILE A 46 -5.54 3.38 3.42
C ILE A 46 -5.35 2.48 2.19
N HIS A 47 -5.21 3.08 1.00
CA HIS A 47 -4.86 2.35 -0.22
C HIS A 47 -3.55 1.55 -0.04
N LEU A 48 -2.49 2.22 0.44
CA LEU A 48 -1.19 1.61 0.71
C LEU A 48 -1.27 0.49 1.76
N SER A 49 -2.14 0.64 2.76
CA SER A 49 -2.36 -0.38 3.78
C SER A 49 -2.87 -1.71 3.21
N SER A 50 -3.74 -1.67 2.20
CA SER A 50 -4.27 -2.89 1.56
C SER A 50 -3.15 -3.70 0.91
N HIS A 51 -2.22 -3.05 0.22
CA HIS A 51 -1.06 -3.71 -0.38
C HIS A 51 -0.09 -4.25 0.70
N GLU A 52 0.15 -3.45 1.74
CA GLU A 52 1.03 -3.83 2.84
C GLU A 52 0.49 -5.03 3.63
N LEU A 53 -0.84 -5.16 3.74
CA LEU A 53 -1.49 -6.34 4.31
C LEU A 53 -1.16 -7.62 3.49
N ILE A 54 -1.16 -7.54 2.16
CA ILE A 54 -0.84 -8.68 1.30
C ILE A 54 0.63 -9.08 1.48
N LEU A 55 1.55 -8.10 1.42
CA LEU A 55 2.98 -8.35 1.59
C LEU A 55 3.31 -8.89 2.99
N GLY A 56 2.72 -8.31 4.03
CA GLY A 56 2.86 -8.74 5.41
C GLY A 56 2.34 -10.16 5.65
N LEU A 57 1.15 -10.49 5.11
CA LEU A 57 0.58 -11.84 5.21
C LEU A 57 1.38 -12.87 4.41
N ASN A 58 1.89 -12.51 3.23
CA ASN A 58 2.78 -13.36 2.45
C ASN A 58 4.08 -13.67 3.23
N TRP A 59 4.69 -12.64 3.83
CA TRP A 59 5.85 -12.82 4.69
C TRP A 59 5.55 -13.67 5.93
N ALA A 60 4.39 -13.47 6.58
CA ALA A 60 3.95 -14.28 7.71
C ALA A 60 3.71 -15.75 7.33
N ALA A 61 3.08 -16.01 6.19
CA ALA A 61 2.88 -17.37 5.66
C ALA A 61 4.21 -18.07 5.41
N TYR A 62 5.19 -17.38 4.81
CA TYR A 62 6.54 -17.89 4.64
C TYR A 62 7.20 -18.28 5.99
N LEU A 63 7.09 -17.41 7.01
CA LEU A 63 7.61 -17.70 8.35
C LEU A 63 6.92 -18.91 8.99
N LEU A 64 5.60 -19.03 8.82
CA LEU A 64 4.82 -20.15 9.35
C LEU A 64 5.26 -21.47 8.71
N VAL A 65 5.34 -21.53 7.37
CA VAL A 65 5.80 -22.72 6.63
C VAL A 65 7.21 -23.11 7.06
N ARG A 66 8.14 -22.15 7.19
CA ARG A 66 9.50 -22.43 7.63
C ARG A 66 9.57 -22.97 9.06
N ARG A 67 8.70 -22.48 9.96
CA ARG A 67 8.61 -23.00 11.34
C ARG A 67 8.00 -24.41 11.39
N LEU A 68 7.00 -24.68 10.56
CA LEU A 68 6.29 -25.96 10.51
C LEU A 68 7.08 -27.05 9.78
N GLN A 69 7.87 -26.73 8.75
CA GLN A 69 8.78 -27.71 8.12
C GLN A 69 9.82 -28.30 9.09
N ASN A 70 10.06 -27.64 10.23
CA ASN A 70 10.92 -28.16 11.30
C ASN A 70 10.20 -29.14 12.24
N LYS A 71 8.87 -29.32 12.10
CA LYS A 71 8.03 -30.25 12.85
C LYS A 71 7.08 -30.95 11.87
N GLN A 72 7.48 -32.08 11.30
CA GLN A 72 6.70 -32.89 10.33
C GLN A 72 5.17 -32.91 10.56
N SER A 73 4.44 -31.91 10.07
CA SER A 73 3.00 -31.82 10.27
C SER A 73 2.36 -30.92 9.20
N GLU A 74 1.52 -31.58 8.42
CA GLU A 74 0.42 -31.12 7.56
C GLU A 74 0.67 -30.34 6.26
N ASN A 75 -0.05 -30.80 5.22
CA ASN A 75 -0.18 -30.21 3.89
C ASN A 75 -1.04 -28.94 3.94
N TYR A 76 -0.47 -27.83 4.41
CA TYR A 76 -1.11 -26.52 4.24
C TYR A 76 -0.90 -25.98 2.82
N ASP A 77 -2.00 -25.73 2.12
CA ASP A 77 -1.97 -25.08 0.82
C ASP A 77 -1.67 -23.59 0.99
N THR A 78 -0.38 -23.27 0.97
CA THR A 78 0.13 -21.89 1.07
C THR A 78 -0.49 -21.00 -0.01
N SER A 79 -0.82 -21.55 -1.18
CA SER A 79 -1.47 -20.82 -2.27
C SER A 79 -2.88 -20.35 -1.91
N LYS A 80 -3.66 -21.20 -1.21
CA LYS A 80 -5.01 -20.82 -0.73
C LYS A 80 -4.95 -19.74 0.35
N ILE A 81 -3.98 -19.81 1.26
CA ILE A 81 -3.79 -18.78 2.30
C ILE A 81 -3.44 -17.43 1.66
N LEU A 82 -2.50 -17.41 0.71
CA LEU A 82 -2.14 -16.19 -0.03
C LEU A 82 -3.31 -15.65 -0.85
N SER A 83 -4.07 -16.52 -1.53
CA SER A 83 -5.24 -16.12 -2.31
C SER A 83 -6.34 -15.53 -1.43
N LEU A 84 -6.56 -16.10 -0.24
CA LEU A 84 -7.51 -15.56 0.73
C LEU A 84 -7.07 -14.21 1.27
N SER A 85 -5.79 -14.06 1.60
CA SER A 85 -5.20 -12.78 2.02
C SER A 85 -5.39 -11.68 0.96
N ALA A 86 -5.08 -12.00 -0.30
CA ALA A 86 -5.23 -11.07 -1.41
C ALA A 86 -6.72 -10.75 -1.68
N PHE A 87 -7.62 -11.72 -1.57
CA PHE A 87 -9.07 -11.49 -1.66
C PHE A 87 -9.58 -10.57 -0.55
N THR A 88 -9.19 -10.81 0.71
CA THR A 88 -9.56 -9.96 1.85
C THR A 88 -9.04 -8.54 1.68
N SER A 89 -7.79 -8.37 1.26
CA SER A 89 -7.24 -7.04 0.94
C SER A 89 -8.03 -6.35 -0.17
N GLY A 90 -8.44 -7.07 -1.21
CA GLY A 90 -9.32 -6.56 -2.27
C GLY A 90 -10.67 -6.03 -1.74
N ILE A 91 -11.26 -6.68 -0.73
CA ILE A 91 -12.49 -6.20 -0.07
C ILE A 91 -12.21 -4.88 0.67
N PHE A 92 -11.15 -4.82 1.47
CA PHE A 92 -10.76 -3.60 2.18
C PHE A 92 -10.50 -2.44 1.21
N LEU A 93 -9.78 -2.70 0.12
CA LEU A 93 -9.48 -1.71 -0.90
C LEU A 93 -10.76 -1.20 -1.60
N LEU A 94 -11.71 -2.09 -1.90
CA LEU A 94 -12.98 -1.68 -2.50
C LEU A 94 -13.85 -0.87 -1.52
N ALA A 95 -13.97 -1.32 -0.27
CA ALA A 95 -14.75 -0.63 0.75
C ALA A 95 -14.22 0.79 1.01
N THR A 96 -12.90 0.93 1.03
CA THR A 96 -12.22 2.21 1.28
C THR A 96 -12.30 3.15 0.08
N ALA A 97 -12.22 2.63 -1.15
CA ALA A 97 -12.51 3.41 -2.34
C ALA A 97 -13.95 3.97 -2.34
N ILE A 98 -14.94 3.16 -1.95
CA ILE A 98 -16.33 3.62 -1.81
C ILE A 98 -16.45 4.70 -0.74
N PHE A 99 -15.83 4.47 0.43
CA PHE A 99 -15.81 5.45 1.53
C PHE A 99 -15.24 6.80 1.09
N ILE A 100 -14.08 6.82 0.42
CA ILE A 100 -13.46 8.07 -0.07
C ILE A 100 -14.37 8.79 -1.06
N VAL A 101 -15.06 8.06 -1.95
CA VAL A 101 -15.99 8.67 -2.91
C VAL A 101 -17.17 9.31 -2.19
N ILE A 102 -17.74 8.65 -1.18
CA ILE A 102 -18.85 9.21 -0.38
C ILE A 102 -18.40 10.51 0.31
N GLU A 103 -17.29 10.47 1.04
CA GLU A 103 -16.77 11.62 1.79
C GLU A 103 -16.39 12.78 0.85
N ALA A 104 -15.87 12.45 -0.33
CA ALA A 104 -15.58 13.44 -1.35
C ALA A 104 -16.85 14.17 -1.83
N PHE A 105 -17.96 13.45 -2.03
CA PHE A 105 -19.24 14.06 -2.38
C PHE A 105 -19.82 14.90 -1.23
N GLU A 106 -19.74 14.43 0.01
CA GLU A 106 -20.18 15.19 1.18
C GLU A 106 -19.39 16.51 1.33
N ARG A 107 -18.08 16.47 1.12
CA ARG A 107 -17.22 17.66 1.10
C ARG A 107 -17.56 18.62 -0.03
N LEU A 108 -17.84 18.12 -1.25
CA LEU A 108 -18.26 18.96 -2.37
C LEU A 108 -19.64 19.61 -2.14
N ASN A 109 -20.52 18.96 -1.38
CA ASN A 109 -21.82 19.49 -0.98
C ASN A 109 -21.74 20.44 0.23
N GLY A 110 -20.54 20.82 0.68
CA GLY A 110 -20.32 21.79 1.75
C GLY A 110 -20.63 21.29 3.16
N HIS A 111 -20.73 19.97 3.37
CA HIS A 111 -20.99 19.39 4.69
C HIS A 111 -19.71 19.25 5.55
N GLU A 112 -18.54 19.09 4.91
CA GLU A 112 -17.25 18.98 5.58
C GLU A 112 -16.29 20.14 5.27
N GLY A 113 -15.41 20.46 6.22
CA GLY A 113 -14.35 21.45 6.05
C GLY A 113 -13.22 20.97 5.12
N HIS A 114 -12.56 21.94 4.46
CA HIS A 114 -11.35 21.69 3.67
C HIS A 114 -10.13 21.43 4.57
N ILE A 115 -8.98 21.11 3.97
CA ILE A 115 -7.72 20.88 4.72
C ILE A 115 -7.51 22.00 5.75
N THR A 116 -7.47 21.63 7.02
CA THR A 116 -7.33 22.59 8.12
C THR A 116 -5.86 22.93 8.39
N ASN A 117 -4.95 21.98 8.12
CA ASN A 117 -3.51 22.14 8.36
C ASN A 117 -2.68 21.64 7.17
N HIS A 118 -2.55 22.50 6.16
CA HIS A 118 -1.78 22.24 4.95
C HIS A 118 -0.31 21.91 5.24
N ASN A 119 0.31 22.58 6.21
CA ASN A 119 1.71 22.34 6.58
C ASN A 119 1.92 20.92 7.11
N PHE A 120 1.00 20.43 7.94
CA PHE A 120 1.09 19.09 8.49
C PHE A 120 0.84 18.02 7.42
N ALA A 121 -0.12 18.25 6.53
CA ALA A 121 -0.41 17.38 5.40
C ALA A 121 0.76 17.28 4.41
N ILE A 122 1.35 18.41 3.99
CA ILE A 122 2.44 18.40 3.01
C ILE A 122 3.73 17.78 3.57
N ILE A 123 4.09 18.09 4.81
CA ILE A 123 5.27 17.49 5.46
C ILE A 123 5.12 15.98 5.50
N THR A 124 3.94 15.50 5.87
CA THR A 124 3.68 14.06 5.99
C THR A 124 3.66 13.38 4.62
N ALA A 125 3.04 13.98 3.61
CA ALA A 125 3.05 13.47 2.24
C ALA A 125 4.49 13.35 1.69
N VAL A 126 5.35 14.34 1.97
CA VAL A 126 6.77 14.30 1.59
C VAL A 126 7.52 13.21 2.37
N VAL A 127 7.28 13.05 3.66
CA VAL A 127 7.86 11.95 4.46
C VAL A 127 7.45 10.59 3.89
N GLY A 128 6.18 10.41 3.53
CA GLY A 128 5.68 9.20 2.89
C GLY A 128 6.33 8.92 1.54
N LEU A 129 6.52 9.95 0.72
CA LEU A 129 7.23 9.83 -0.56
C LEU A 129 8.70 9.43 -0.37
N VAL A 130 9.40 10.07 0.58
CA VAL A 130 10.80 9.75 0.92
C VAL A 130 10.91 8.32 1.45
N ALA A 131 9.95 7.87 2.27
CA ALA A 131 9.91 6.50 2.77
C ALA A 131 9.83 5.47 1.63
N ASN A 132 8.96 5.69 0.63
CA ASN A 132 8.87 4.79 -0.52
C ASN A 132 10.16 4.77 -1.34
N ILE A 133 10.83 5.92 -1.50
CA ILE A 133 12.15 5.99 -2.15
C ILE A 133 13.19 5.16 -1.37
N ILE A 134 13.19 5.23 -0.04
CA ILE A 134 14.06 4.40 0.81
C ILE A 134 13.76 2.92 0.58
N CYS A 135 12.49 2.50 0.54
CA CYS A 135 12.09 1.13 0.25
C CYS A 135 12.59 0.64 -1.11
N VAL A 136 12.41 1.44 -2.17
CA VAL A 136 12.95 1.14 -3.51
C VAL A 136 14.47 0.98 -3.47
N ARG A 137 15.18 1.87 -2.76
CA ARG A 137 16.64 1.81 -2.62
C ARG A 137 17.11 0.54 -1.91
N VAL A 138 16.37 0.10 -0.88
CA VAL A 138 16.65 -1.12 -0.11
C VAL A 138 16.40 -2.38 -0.96
N MET A 139 15.36 -2.37 -1.78
CA MET A 139 15.01 -3.47 -2.68
C MET A 139 15.86 -3.52 -3.95
N TYR A 140 16.49 -2.41 -4.33
CA TYR A 140 17.36 -2.35 -5.51
C TYR A 140 18.54 -3.33 -5.40
N ASP A 141 18.67 -4.20 -6.39
CA ASP A 141 19.79 -5.12 -6.53
C ASP A 141 20.63 -4.78 -7.76
N LYS A 142 21.90 -4.39 -7.53
CA LYS A 142 22.86 -4.02 -8.57
C LYS A 142 23.30 -5.21 -9.43
N ASN A 143 23.11 -6.44 -8.94
CA ASN A 143 23.66 -7.63 -9.57
C ASN A 143 22.72 -8.29 -10.59
N GLY A 144 21.54 -7.71 -10.86
CA GLY A 144 20.61 -8.18 -11.90
C GLY A 144 19.97 -9.55 -11.64
N LYS A 145 20.24 -10.19 -10.49
CA LYS A 145 19.68 -11.49 -10.09
C LYS A 145 18.45 -11.34 -9.19
N ALA A 146 17.60 -10.36 -9.47
CA ALA A 146 16.38 -10.20 -8.71
C ALA A 146 15.44 -11.37 -9.02
N ASP A 147 15.09 -12.17 -8.01
CA ASP A 147 13.98 -13.12 -8.13
C ASP A 147 12.72 -12.36 -8.56
N TYR A 148 11.86 -13.02 -9.35
CA TYR A 148 10.63 -12.42 -9.89
C TYR A 148 9.80 -11.70 -8.81
N ASN A 149 9.75 -12.28 -7.60
CA ASN A 149 9.06 -11.68 -6.45
C ASN A 149 9.66 -10.33 -6.01
N SER A 150 10.99 -10.19 -6.02
CA SER A 150 11.66 -8.93 -5.65
C SER A 150 11.49 -7.87 -6.73
N HIS A 151 11.46 -8.27 -8.01
CA HIS A 151 11.21 -7.34 -9.11
C HIS A 151 9.77 -6.82 -9.10
N ALA A 152 8.79 -7.68 -8.82
CA ALA A 152 7.39 -7.28 -8.66
C ALA A 152 7.22 -6.26 -7.52
N VAL A 153 7.82 -6.51 -6.35
CA VAL A 153 7.82 -5.55 -5.22
C VAL A 153 8.50 -4.24 -5.60
N TYR A 154 9.61 -4.28 -6.33
CA TYR A 154 10.30 -3.08 -6.80
C TYR A 154 9.44 -2.22 -7.74
N LEU A 155 8.78 -2.85 -8.73
CA LEU A 155 7.89 -2.13 -9.66
C LEU A 155 6.66 -1.55 -8.95
N HIS A 156 6.12 -2.27 -7.97
CA HIS A 156 5.03 -1.77 -7.13
C HIS A 156 5.44 -0.53 -6.35
N LEU A 157 6.58 -0.58 -5.65
CA LEU A 157 7.09 0.58 -4.89
C LEU A 157 7.35 1.80 -5.80
N LEU A 158 7.78 1.59 -7.05
CA LEU A 158 7.88 2.69 -8.03
C LEU A 158 6.53 3.29 -8.40
N SER A 159 5.50 2.46 -8.56
CA SER A 159 4.13 2.92 -8.77
C SER A 159 3.64 3.75 -7.59
N ASP A 160 3.93 3.34 -6.35
CA ASP A 160 3.53 4.08 -5.15
C ASP A 160 4.24 5.44 -5.05
N ILE A 161 5.53 5.53 -5.46
CA ILE A 161 6.24 6.82 -5.55
C ILE A 161 5.52 7.75 -6.52
N LEU A 162 5.07 7.25 -7.67
CA LEU A 162 4.36 8.07 -8.66
C LEU A 162 3.02 8.58 -8.10
N ALA A 163 2.26 7.72 -7.42
CA ALA A 163 1.00 8.09 -6.78
C ALA A 163 1.22 9.16 -5.69
N LYS A 164 2.20 8.96 -4.80
CA LYS A 164 2.54 9.92 -3.74
C LYS A 164 3.07 11.24 -4.29
N ALA A 165 3.82 11.23 -5.39
CA ALA A 165 4.23 12.46 -6.06
C ALA A 165 3.01 13.27 -6.55
N GLY A 166 1.99 12.60 -7.09
CA GLY A 166 0.72 13.22 -7.47
C GLY A 166 0.02 13.90 -6.30
N ILE A 167 0.01 13.29 -5.13
CA ILE A 167 -0.59 13.86 -3.91
C ILE A 167 0.18 15.08 -3.42
N VAL A 168 1.52 14.98 -3.36
CA VAL A 168 2.38 16.12 -2.99
C VAL A 168 2.12 17.30 -3.94
N ILE A 169 2.07 17.04 -5.25
CA ILE A 169 1.74 18.07 -6.24
C ILE A 169 0.34 18.63 -5.99
N GLY A 170 -0.66 17.78 -5.76
CA GLY A 170 -2.04 18.20 -5.44
C GLY A 170 -2.13 19.12 -4.24
N ILE A 171 -1.48 18.78 -3.13
CA ILE A 171 -1.45 19.60 -1.92
C ILE A 171 -0.73 20.94 -2.19
N VAL A 172 0.40 20.93 -2.89
CA VAL A 172 1.12 22.17 -3.25
C VAL A 172 0.26 23.08 -4.14
N CYS A 173 -0.42 22.52 -5.13
CA CYS A 173 -1.35 23.25 -5.99
C CYS A 173 -2.50 23.87 -5.18
N ALA A 174 -3.07 23.12 -4.23
CA ALA A 174 -4.10 23.63 -3.33
C ALA A 174 -3.59 24.81 -2.49
N MET A 175 -2.34 24.73 -1.98
CA MET A 175 -1.71 25.80 -1.19
C MET A 175 -1.39 27.06 -2.01
N LEU A 176 -0.95 26.92 -3.27
CA LEU A 176 -0.51 28.05 -4.09
C LEU A 176 -1.67 28.81 -4.73
N TRP A 177 -2.73 28.11 -5.14
CA TRP A 177 -3.87 28.70 -5.85
C TRP A 177 -5.13 28.86 -5.01
N ASP A 178 -5.08 28.48 -3.72
CA ASP A 178 -6.21 28.50 -2.80
C ASP A 178 -7.43 27.71 -3.32
N ILE A 179 -7.15 26.65 -4.09
CA ILE A 179 -8.18 25.81 -4.71
C ILE A 179 -8.50 24.66 -3.75
N LEU A 180 -9.50 24.91 -2.92
CA LEU A 180 -9.87 24.05 -1.79
C LEU A 180 -10.44 22.66 -2.19
N TRP A 181 -10.83 22.46 -3.46
CA TRP A 181 -11.36 21.18 -3.96
C TRP A 181 -10.31 20.24 -4.55
N ILE A 182 -9.05 20.69 -4.75
CA ILE A 182 -8.00 19.85 -5.36
C ILE A 182 -7.73 18.59 -4.55
N ASP A 183 -7.65 18.71 -3.21
CA ASP A 183 -7.47 17.56 -2.32
C ASP A 183 -8.55 16.49 -2.53
N THR A 184 -9.80 16.93 -2.64
CA THR A 184 -10.95 16.06 -2.91
C THR A 184 -10.86 15.42 -4.30
N ALA A 185 -10.49 16.17 -5.33
CA ALA A 185 -10.35 15.64 -6.68
C ALA A 185 -9.22 14.59 -6.77
N VAL A 186 -8.08 14.84 -6.13
CA VAL A 186 -6.98 13.86 -6.05
C VAL A 186 -7.46 12.61 -5.31
N ALA A 187 -8.18 12.76 -4.20
CA ALA A 187 -8.75 11.63 -3.46
C ALA A 187 -9.72 10.79 -4.31
N ILE A 188 -10.61 11.42 -5.09
CA ILE A 188 -11.52 10.73 -6.01
C ILE A 188 -10.74 9.95 -7.08
N ILE A 189 -9.73 10.58 -7.70
CA ILE A 189 -8.90 9.92 -8.71
C ILE A 189 -8.22 8.67 -8.11
N SER A 190 -7.60 8.82 -6.94
CA SER A 190 -6.98 7.71 -6.21
C SER A 190 -7.99 6.61 -5.88
N ALA A 191 -9.19 6.96 -5.44
CA ALA A 191 -10.25 5.99 -5.14
C ALA A 191 -10.72 5.23 -6.37
N LEU A 192 -10.84 5.88 -7.54
CA LEU A 192 -11.21 5.21 -8.80
C LEU A 192 -10.14 4.22 -9.26
N ILE A 193 -8.85 4.59 -9.12
CA ILE A 193 -7.72 3.70 -9.41
C ILE A 193 -7.76 2.50 -8.44
N ALA A 194 -7.93 2.76 -7.14
CA ALA A 194 -8.05 1.76 -6.10
C ALA A 194 -9.21 0.77 -6.37
N ALA A 195 -10.39 1.27 -6.74
CA ALA A 195 -11.55 0.45 -7.07
C ALA A 195 -11.30 -0.44 -8.29
N HIS A 196 -10.60 0.07 -9.31
CA HIS A 196 -10.22 -0.73 -10.47
C HIS A 196 -9.28 -1.88 -10.08
N TRP A 197 -8.29 -1.60 -9.25
CA TRP A 197 -7.36 -2.63 -8.75
C TRP A 197 -8.05 -3.64 -7.85
N ALA A 198 -8.90 -3.18 -6.93
CA ALA A 198 -9.68 -4.03 -6.05
C ALA A 198 -10.56 -5.00 -6.85
N LYS A 199 -11.23 -4.52 -7.90
CA LYS A 199 -12.04 -5.36 -8.80
C LYS A 199 -11.20 -6.46 -9.45
N ASN A 200 -10.04 -6.10 -10.01
CA ASN A 200 -9.16 -7.08 -10.67
C ASN A 200 -8.65 -8.11 -9.66
N LEU A 201 -8.20 -7.64 -8.48
CA LEU A 201 -7.69 -8.50 -7.42
C LEU A 201 -8.74 -9.48 -6.91
N LEU A 202 -9.96 -9.01 -6.63
CA LEU A 202 -11.09 -9.84 -6.18
C LEU A 202 -11.46 -10.89 -7.22
N TRP A 203 -11.45 -10.53 -8.50
CA TRP A 203 -11.78 -11.44 -9.58
C TRP A 203 -10.74 -12.55 -9.75
N ASP A 204 -9.45 -12.20 -9.74
CA ASP A 204 -8.35 -13.15 -9.95
C ASP A 204 -8.20 -14.11 -8.76
N THR A 205 -8.27 -13.57 -7.54
CA THR A 205 -8.15 -14.36 -6.31
C THR A 205 -9.41 -15.19 -6.04
N GLY A 206 -10.60 -14.63 -6.30
CA GLY A 206 -11.88 -15.36 -6.19
C GLY A 206 -11.92 -16.58 -7.11
N ARG A 207 -11.50 -16.44 -8.37
CA ARG A 207 -11.39 -17.57 -9.31
C ARG A 207 -10.46 -18.66 -8.81
N THR A 208 -9.34 -18.27 -8.21
CA THR A 208 -8.35 -19.21 -7.66
C THR A 208 -8.92 -19.98 -6.47
N LEU A 209 -9.66 -19.31 -5.59
CA LEU A 209 -10.29 -19.94 -4.43
C LEU A 209 -11.43 -20.91 -4.81
N THR A 210 -12.14 -20.65 -5.91
CA THR A 210 -13.25 -21.50 -6.38
C THR A 210 -12.82 -22.67 -7.27
N ARG A 211 -11.55 -22.72 -7.70
CA ARG A 211 -11.03 -23.86 -8.47
C ARG A 211 -10.71 -25.00 -7.49
N ALA A 212 -11.45 -26.10 -7.64
CA ALA A 212 -11.31 -27.33 -6.85
C ALA A 212 -10.07 -28.14 -7.26
#